data_AF-A0A2N2F843-F1
#
_entry.id   AF-A0A2N2F843-F1
#
_cell.length_a   1.000
_cell.length_b   1.000
_cell.length_c   1.000
_cell.angle_alpha   90.00
_cell.angle_beta   90.00
_cell.angle_gamma   90.00
#
_symmetry.space_group_name_H-M   'P 1'
#
loop_
_entity.id
_entity.type
_entity.pdbx_description
1 polymer ?
#
loop_
_entity_poly.entity_id
_entity_poly.type
_entity_poly.pdbx_seq_one_letter_code
_entity_poly.pdbx_strand_id
1 'polypeptide(L)' 'MPNILLVGNGAREHAMAEAISRSGQNPFLFSFMKANNPGIASLSEISKLGSYSDLSAITGFALENKID' A
#
# COMPACT_ATOMS: atom_id res chain seq x y z
N MET A 1 14.11 -0.85 -7.53
CA MET A 1 12.76 -0.25 -7.56
C MET A 1 12.27 -0.32 -6.14
N PRO A 2 11.91 0.83 -5.52
CA PRO A 2 11.56 0.83 -4.11
C PRO A 2 10.20 0.19 -3.88
N ASN A 3 10.08 -0.58 -2.81
CA ASN A 3 8.84 -1.16 -2.34
C ASN A 3 8.20 -0.16 -1.37
N ILE A 4 7.07 0.42 -1.76
CA ILE A 4 6.39 1.47 -0.98
C ILE A 4 5.12 0.89 -0.36
N LEU A 5 4.94 1.08 0.94
CA LEU A 5 3.71 0.71 1.64
C LEU A 5 2.79 1.91 1.82
N LEU A 6 1.58 1.81 1.28
CA LEU A 6 0.48 2.74 1.49
C LEU A 6 -0.48 2.18 2.54
N VAL A 7 -0.66 2.90 3.66
CA VAL A 7 -1.59 2.53 4.72
C VAL A 7 -2.81 3.45 4.67
N GLY A 8 -3.98 2.87 4.38
CA GLY A 8 -5.22 3.62 4.22
C GLY A 8 -5.99 3.22 2.97
N ASN A 9 -7.27 3.57 2.90
CA ASN A 9 -8.18 3.11 1.84
C ASN A 9 -9.11 4.21 1.29
N GLY A 10 -8.88 5.47 1.64
CA GLY A 10 -9.71 6.60 1.24
C GLY A 10 -9.31 7.20 -0.11
N ALA A 11 -10.00 8.28 -0.49
CA ALA A 11 -9.71 9.01 -1.74
C ALA A 11 -8.33 9.66 -1.72
N ARG A 12 -7.87 10.12 -0.54
CA ARG A 12 -6.51 10.66 -0.36
C ARG A 12 -5.46 9.61 -0.70
N GLU A 13 -5.61 8.40 -0.17
CA GLU A 13 -4.69 7.30 -0.45
C GLU A 13 -4.76 6.85 -1.91
N HIS A 14 -5.93 6.85 -2.52
CA HIS A 14 -6.06 6.57 -3.94
C HIS A 14 -5.25 7.56 -4.80
N ALA A 15 -5.37 8.87 -4.53
CA ALA A 15 -4.57 9.87 -5.24
C ALA A 15 -3.05 9.67 -5.05
N MET A 16 -2.63 9.22 -3.86
CA MET A 16 -1.22 8.86 -3.60
C MET A 16 -0.80 7.61 -4.38
N ALA A 17 -1.62 6.56 -4.41
CA ALA A 17 -1.35 5.34 -5.17
C ALA A 17 -1.15 5.64 -6.66
N GLU A 18 -2.02 6.47 -7.25
CA GLU A 18 -1.89 6.90 -8.63
C GLU A 18 -0.60 7.71 -8.89
N ALA A 19 -0.26 8.63 -7.98
CA ALA A 19 0.95 9.44 -8.11
C ALA A 19 2.22 8.57 -8.03
N ILE A 20 2.23 7.59 -7.11
CA ILE A 20 3.30 6.61 -6.96
C ILE A 20 3.46 5.78 -8.24
N SER A 21 2.34 5.27 -8.78
CA SER A 21 2.33 4.46 -10.02
C SER A 21 2.89 5.21 -11.24
N ARG A 22 2.75 6.54 -11.28
CA ARG A 22 3.30 7.39 -12.36
C ARG A 22 4.76 7.80 -12.16
N SER A 23 5.37 7.43 -11.03
CA SER A 23 6.74 7.84 -10.72
C SER A 23 7.75 7.22 -11.70
N GLY A 24 8.68 8.03 -12.22
CA GLY A 24 9.76 7.55 -13.08
C GLY A 24 10.76 6.60 -12.38
N GLN A 25 10.64 6.42 -11.06
CA GLN A 25 11.42 5.43 -10.30
C GLN A 25 10.82 4.00 -10.36
N ASN A 26 9.65 3.85 -11.00
CA ASN A 26 8.91 2.59 -11.12
C ASN A 26 8.81 1.81 -9.78
N PRO A 27 8.26 2.43 -8.72
CA PRO A 27 8.10 1.77 -7.42
C PRO A 27 7.09 0.63 -7.49
N PHE A 28 7.29 -0.39 -6.65
CA PHE A 28 6.27 -1.40 -6.38
C PHE A 28 5.39 -0.93 -5.23
N LEU A 29 4.09 -0.84 -5.47
CA LEU A 29 3.14 -0.39 -4.47
C LEU A 29 2.57 -1.59 -3.70
N PHE A 30 2.61 -1.52 -2.39
CA PHE A 30 1.94 -2.42 -1.47
C PHE A 30 0.90 -1.63 -0.68
N SER A 31 -0.22 -2.25 -0.34
CA SER A 31 -1.31 -1.56 0.34
C SER A 31 -1.83 -2.29 1.56
N PHE A 32 -1.97 -1.59 2.68
CA PHE A 32 -2.62 -2.08 3.89
C PHE A 32 -3.87 -1.26 4.17
N MET A 33 -5.04 -1.91 4.15
CA MET A 33 -6.34 -1.24 4.13
C MET A 33 -7.29 -1.79 5.19
N LYS A 34 -8.06 -0.95 5.88
CA LYS A 34 -9.13 -1.41 6.80
C LYS A 34 -10.35 -1.97 6.06
N ALA A 35 -10.55 -1.52 4.83
CA ALA A 35 -11.59 -1.99 3.93
C ALA A 35 -11.09 -1.87 2.49
N ASN A 36 -11.52 -2.78 1.62
CA ASN A 36 -11.00 -2.83 0.26
C ASN A 36 -11.36 -1.57 -0.53
N ASN A 37 -10.35 -0.96 -1.17
CA ASN A 37 -10.53 0.05 -2.20
C ASN A 37 -10.04 -0.54 -3.54
N PRO A 38 -10.94 -0.87 -4.48
CA PRO A 38 -10.56 -1.53 -5.74
C PRO A 38 -9.56 -0.73 -6.59
N GLY A 39 -9.61 0.61 -6.54
CA GLY A 39 -8.67 1.44 -7.29
C GLY A 39 -7.25 1.31 -6.76
N ILE A 40 -7.07 1.41 -5.43
CA ILE A 40 -5.78 1.17 -4.78
C ILE A 40 -5.30 -0.27 -5.02
N ALA A 41 -6.19 -1.25 -4.88
CA ALA A 41 -5.85 -2.65 -5.08
C ALA A 41 -5.36 -2.93 -6.50
N SER A 42 -5.97 -2.32 -7.53
CA SER A 42 -5.54 -2.48 -8.93
C SER A 42 -4.17 -1.89 -9.25
N LEU A 43 -3.67 -0.99 -8.40
CA LEU A 43 -2.36 -0.35 -8.53
C LEU A 43 -1.29 -1.00 -7.64
N SER A 44 -1.69 -1.93 -6.77
CA SER A 44 -0.79 -2.56 -5.80
C SER A 44 -0.38 -3.96 -6.26
N GLU A 45 0.86 -4.34 -5.98
CA GLU A 45 1.34 -5.72 -6.14
C GLU A 45 0.60 -6.67 -5.19
N ILE A 46 0.52 -6.28 -3.91
CA ILE A 46 -0.19 -7.01 -2.87
C ILE A 46 -0.97 -6.03 -2.00
N SER A 47 -2.22 -6.40 -1.71
CA SER A 47 -3.05 -5.70 -0.74
C SER A 47 -3.42 -6.61 0.43
N LYS A 48 -3.34 -6.08 1.65
CA LYS A 48 -3.73 -6.78 2.89
C LYS A 48 -4.81 -5.99 3.61
N LEU A 49 -5.84 -6.69 4.07
CA LEU A 49 -6.87 -6.10 4.92
C LEU A 49 -6.50 -6.25 6.40
N GLY A 50 -6.68 -5.19 7.18
CA GLY A 50 -6.43 -5.23 8.62
C GLY A 50 -6.72 -3.90 9.33
N SER A 51 -6.76 -3.96 10.66
CA SER A 51 -6.94 -2.76 11.49
C SER A 51 -5.68 -1.88 11.46
N TYR A 52 -5.85 -0.57 11.35
CA TYR A 52 -4.72 0.37 11.45
C TYR A 52 -4.13 0.46 12.86
N SER A 53 -4.88 0.02 13.87
CA SER A 53 -4.39 -0.07 15.25
C SER A 53 -3.50 -1.30 15.48
N ASP A 54 -3.49 -2.25 14.55
CA ASP A 54 -2.62 -3.44 14.63
C ASP A 54 -1.25 -3.15 13.99
N LEU A 55 -0.41 -2.47 14.75
CA LEU A 55 0.94 -2.10 14.32
C LEU A 55 1.81 -3.32 14.02
N SER A 56 1.59 -4.44 14.71
CA SER A 56 2.32 -5.70 14.48
C SER A 56 1.96 -6.29 13.12
N ALA A 57 0.68 -6.25 12.72
CA ALA A 57 0.27 -6.71 11.39
C ALA A 57 0.81 -5.81 10.27
N ILE A 58 0.85 -4.49 10.47
CA ILE A 58 1.40 -3.54 9.49
C ILE A 58 2.90 -3.74 9.34
N THR A 59 3.65 -3.76 10.44
CA THR A 59 5.10 -3.93 10.43
C THR A 59 5.50 -5.32 9.93
N GLY A 60 4.78 -6.37 10.33
CA GLY A 60 4.97 -7.72 9.80
C GLY A 60 4.76 -7.79 8.29
N PHE A 61 3.70 -7.16 7.77
CA PHE A 61 3.46 -7.05 6.34
C PHE A 61 4.58 -6.27 5.62
N ALA A 62 5.09 -5.21 6.24
CA ALA A 62 6.18 -4.43 5.67
C ALA A 62 7.48 -5.24 5.58
N LEU A 63 7.82 -5.98 6.64
CA LEU A 63 9.00 -6.85 6.68
C LEU A 63 8.91 -7.99 5.67
N GLU A 64 7.75 -8.66 5.59
CA GLU A 64 7.49 -9.76 4.65
C GLU A 64 7.70 -9.33 3.19
N ASN A 65 7.27 -8.10 2.86
CA ASN A 65 7.33 -7.55 1.51
C ASN A 65 8.56 -6.69 1.24
N LYS A 66 9.51 -6.61 2.19
CA LYS A 66 10.77 -5.86 2.05
C LYS A 66 10.50 -4.39 1.65
N ILE A 67 9.56 -3.75 2.34
CA ILE A 67 9.26 -2.32 2.16
C ILE A 67 10.51 -1.49 2.54
N ASP A 68 10.85 -0.50 1.71
CA ASP A 68 11.98 0.42 1.91
C ASP A 68 11.66 1.56 2.90
#